data_AF-A0A382Q1D1-F1
#
_entry.id   AF-A0A382Q1D1-F1
#
_cell.length_a   1.000
_cell.length_b   1.000
_cell.length_c   1.000
_cell.angle_alpha   90.00
_cell.angle_beta   90.00
_cell.angle_gamma   90.00
#
_symmetry.space_group_name_H-M   'P 1'
#
loop_
_entity.id
_entity.type
_entity.pdbx_description
1 polymer ?
#
loop_
_entity_poly.entity_id
_entity_poly.type
_entity_poly.pdbx_seq_one_letter_code
_entity_poly.pdbx_strand_id
1 'polypeptide(L)' 'VAPVRFTLDGETITAFENESILEAARRNGIEIPHLCYASGLRADGNCRACV' A
#
# COMPACT_ATOMS: atom_id res chain seq x y z
N VAL A 1 6.87 16.02 -4.50
CA VAL A 1 5.67 16.59 -3.84
C VAL A 1 5.74 16.31 -2.34
N ALA A 2 4.95 16.98 -1.50
CA ALA A 2 4.96 16.74 -0.06
C ALA A 2 4.33 15.36 0.28
N PRO A 3 4.86 14.63 1.28
CA PRO A 3 4.28 13.35 1.71
C PRO A 3 2.88 13.52 2.32
N VAL A 4 2.04 12.49 2.17
CA VAL A 4 0.65 12.46 2.67
C VAL A 4 0.59 11.69 3.99
N ARG A 5 0.05 12.29 5.04
CA ARG A 5 -0.16 11.63 6.35
C ARG A 5 -1.60 11.15 6.49
N PHE A 6 -1.78 9.92 6.95
CA PHE A 6 -3.09 9.31 7.19
C PHE A 6 -2.99 8.21 8.27
N THR A 7 -4.12 7.70 8.72
CA THR A 7 -4.19 6.62 9.70
C THR A 7 -4.43 5.28 9.03
N LEU A 8 -3.66 4.25 9.41
CA LEU A 8 -3.86 2.85 9.03
C LEU A 8 -3.76 2.01 10.31
N ASP A 9 -4.76 1.19 10.61
CA ASP A 9 -4.85 0.39 11.85
C ASP A 9 -4.69 1.20 13.15
N GLY A 10 -5.13 2.46 13.15
CA GLY A 10 -5.01 3.37 14.29
C GLY A 10 -3.64 4.05 14.42
N GLU A 11 -2.66 3.66 13.61
CA GLU A 11 -1.34 4.29 13.57
C GLU A 11 -1.28 5.38 12.51
N THR A 12 -0.62 6.50 12.82
CA THR A 12 -0.38 7.54 11.83
C THR A 12 0.82 7.17 10.98
N ILE A 13 0.59 6.90 9.68
CA ILE A 13 1.64 6.63 8.71
C ILE A 13 1.74 7.73 7.66
N THR A 14 2.83 7.70 6.91
CA THR A 14 3.12 8.67 5.84
C THR A 14 3.31 7.92 4.53
N ALA A 15 2.64 8.31 3.45
CA ALA A 15 2.89 7.83 2.09
C ALA A 15 3.65 8.87 1.25
N PHE A 16 4.53 8.39 0.38
CA PHE A 16 5.25 9.21 -0.58
C PHE A 16 4.47 9.38 -1.89
N GLU A 17 4.89 10.36 -2.68
CA GLU A 17 4.33 10.57 -4.02
C GLU A 17 4.49 9.31 -4.88
N ASN A 18 3.41 8.91 -5.56
CA ASN A 18 3.30 7.69 -6.39
C ASN A 18 3.44 6.36 -5.63
N GLU A 19 3.46 6.36 -4.30
CA GLU A 19 3.39 5.14 -3.49
C GLU A 19 1.93 4.69 -3.37
N SER A 20 1.67 3.41 -3.65
CA SER A 20 0.37 2.80 -3.40
C SER A 20 0.15 2.55 -1.90
N ILE A 21 -1.11 2.42 -1.49
CA ILE A 21 -1.45 2.04 -0.10
C ILE A 21 -0.77 0.72 0.29
N LEU A 22 -0.70 -0.24 -0.64
CA LEU A 22 -0.06 -1.54 -0.43
C LEU A 22 1.44 -1.40 -0.13
N GLU A 23 2.14 -0.53 -0.85
CA GLU A 23 3.57 -0.26 -0.62
C GLU A 23 3.81 0.49 0.70
N ALA A 24 2.97 1.50 0.99
CA ALA A 24 3.04 2.26 2.23
C ALA A 24 2.78 1.37 3.47
N ALA A 25 1.78 0.48 3.40
CA ALA A 25 1.49 -0.48 4.47
C ALA A 25 2.68 -1.41 4.72
N ARG A 26 3.20 -2.04 3.67
CA ARG A 26 4.36 -2.95 3.75
C ARG A 26 5.59 -2.28 4.36
N ARG A 27 5.88 -1.02 4.00
CA ARG A 27 7.01 -0.26 4.56
C ARG A 27 6.86 0.00 6.06
N ASN A 28 5.63 0.11 6.56
CA ASN A 28 5.34 0.27 7.98
C ASN A 28 5.05 -1.08 8.68
N GLY A 29 5.37 -2.21 8.04
CA GLY A 29 5.21 -3.55 8.62
C GLY A 29 3.76 -4.05 8.68
N ILE A 30 2.83 -3.41 7.96
CA ILE A 30 1.43 -3.80 7.88
C ILE A 30 1.24 -4.63 6.61
N GLU A 31 0.96 -5.93 6.79
CA GLU A 31 0.77 -6.85 5.67
C GLU A 31 -0.68 -6.80 5.18
N ILE A 32 -0.87 -6.42 3.92
CA ILE A 32 -2.18 -6.49 3.24
C ILE A 32 -2.15 -7.69 2.28
N PRO A 33 -3.08 -8.66 2.42
CA PRO A 33 -3.13 -9.81 1.53
C PRO A 33 -3.24 -9.42 0.05
N HIS A 34 -2.42 -10.02 -0.80
CA HIS A 34 -2.44 -9.76 -2.24
C HIS A 34 -1.93 -10.97 -3.03
N LEU A 35 -2.53 -11.21 -4.20
CA LEU A 35 -2.10 -12.28 -5.13
C LEU A 35 -1.74 -11.75 -6.52
N CYS A 36 -2.37 -10.66 -6.97
CA CYS A 36 -2.24 -10.14 -8.34
C CYS A 36 -1.39 -8.85 -8.44
N TYR A 37 -0.49 -8.62 -7.49
CA TYR A 37 0.48 -7.53 -7.51
C TYR A 37 1.84 -8.06 -7.06
N ALA A 38 2.91 -7.63 -7.73
CA ALA A 38 4.29 -7.81 -7.29
C ALA A 38 5.12 -6.63 -7.81
N SER A 39 6.23 -6.32 -7.13
CA SER A 39 7.11 -5.22 -7.55
C SER A 39 7.62 -5.45 -8.98
N GLY A 40 7.49 -4.44 -9.83
CA GLY A 40 7.86 -4.51 -11.25
C GLY A 40 6.77 -5.05 -12.18
N LEU A 41 5.63 -5.53 -11.64
CA LEU A 41 4.46 -5.91 -12.43
C LEU A 41 3.38 -4.82 -12.38
N ARG A 42 2.49 -4.84 -13.37
CA ARG A 42 1.29 -3.99 -13.36
C ARG A 42 0.37 -4.40 -12.21
N ALA A 43 -0.28 -3.42 -11.58
CA ALA A 43 -1.36 -3.68 -10.64
C ALA A 43 -2.64 -4.08 -11.41
N ASP A 44 -2.95 -5.38 -11.46
CA ASP A 44 -4.07 -5.91 -12.26
C ASP A 44 -5.43 -5.89 -11.53
N GLY A 45 -5.43 -5.98 -10.20
CA GLY A 45 -6.67 -5.92 -9.40
C GLY A 45 -7.61 -7.14 -9.53
N ASN A 46 -7.16 -8.24 -10.13
CA ASN A 46 -7.98 -9.44 -10.33
C ASN A 46 -8.35 -10.19 -9.04
N CYS A 47 -7.46 -10.21 -8.04
CA CYS A 47 -7.66 -11.04 -6.83
C CYS A 47 -8.60 -10.40 -5.79
N ARG A 48 -8.69 -9.06 -5.77
CA ARG A 48 -9.43 -8.28 -4.75
C ARG A 48 -9.13 -8.64 -3.28
N ALA A 49 -8.01 -9.33 -3.02
CA ALA A 49 -7.62 -9.73 -1.66
C ALA A 49 -7.12 -8.54 -0.81
N CYS A 50 -6.80 -7.41 -1.45
CA CYS A 50 -6.33 -6.19 -0.80
C CYS A 50 -7.47 -5.24 -0.40
N VAL A 51 -8.74 -5.68 -0.47
CA VAL A 51 -9.93 -4.93 -0.05
C VAL A 51 -10.21 -5.18 1.43
#